data_AF-A0A938KB33-F1
#
_entry.id   AF-A0A938KB33-F1
#
_cell.length_a   1.000
_cell.length_b   1.000
_cell.length_c   1.000
_cell.angle_alpha   90.00
_cell.angle_beta   90.00
_cell.angle_gamma   90.00
#
_symmetry.space_group_name_H-M   'P 1'
#
loop_
_entity.id
_entity.type
_entity.pdbx_description
1 polymer ?
#
loop_
_entity_poly.entity_id
_entity_poly.type
_entity_poly.pdbx_seq_one_letter_code
_entity_poly.pdbx_strand_id
1 'polypeptide(L)' 'MTPILETKGTVKAVNPTSGFVVIDFYLSKLPQVGQRMNLYRRGLKVGEIKISGPEMSRYIAADIVAGEGQVGDEARPD' A
#
# COMPACT_ATOMS: atom_id res chain seq x y z
N MET A 1 14.42 22.59 8.76
CA MET A 1 13.33 22.14 7.89
C MET A 1 13.31 20.63 7.97
N THR A 2 12.38 20.03 8.73
CA THR A 2 12.30 18.57 8.86
C THR A 2 11.59 18.04 7.62
N PRO A 3 12.18 17.11 6.84
CA PRO A 3 11.48 16.54 5.70
C PRO A 3 10.24 15.79 6.19
N ILE A 4 9.07 16.17 5.68
CA ILE A 4 7.85 15.37 5.78
C ILE A 4 8.11 14.11 4.94
N LEU A 5 8.37 13.00 5.60
CA LEU A 5 8.44 11.69 4.94
C LEU A 5 7.05 11.40 4.36
N GLU A 6 6.94 11.39 3.03
CA GLU A 6 5.72 10.98 2.36
C GLU A 6 5.45 9.49 2.68
N THR A 7 4.22 9.17 3.10
CA THR A 7 3.76 7.78 3.30
C THR A 7 3.41 7.19 1.95
N LYS A 8 4.42 6.89 1.11
CA LYS A 8 4.25 6.23 -0.18
C LYS A 8 4.83 4.82 -0.12
N GLY A 9 4.15 3.88 -0.75
CA GLY A 9 4.60 2.50 -0.84
C GLY A 9 4.46 1.95 -2.24
N THR A 10 5.10 0.82 -2.51
CA THR A 10 4.97 0.09 -3.77
C THR A 10 4.46 -1.32 -3.50
N VAL A 11 3.46 -1.77 -4.26
CA VAL A 11 2.98 -3.14 -4.15
C VAL A 11 4.07 -4.11 -4.62
N LYS A 12 4.52 -4.97 -3.72
CA LYS A 12 5.60 -5.93 -3.97
C LYS A 12 5.07 -7.32 -4.32
N ALA A 13 3.91 -7.69 -3.77
CA ALA A 13 3.21 -8.93 -4.06
C ALA A 13 1.70 -8.73 -3.95
N VAL A 14 0.95 -9.56 -4.69
CA VAL A 14 -0.52 -9.58 -4.69
C VAL A 14 -0.97 -11.02 -4.60
N ASN A 15 -1.97 -11.28 -3.76
CA ASN A 15 -2.76 -12.49 -3.79
C ASN A 15 -4.21 -12.12 -4.11
N PRO A 16 -4.62 -12.20 -5.40
CA PRO A 16 -5.95 -11.78 -5.82
C PRO A 16 -7.05 -12.70 -5.30
N THR A 17 -6.76 -13.99 -5.08
CA THR A 17 -7.75 -14.96 -4.58
C THR A 17 -8.22 -14.62 -3.17
N SER A 18 -7.31 -14.17 -2.30
CA SER A 18 -7.63 -13.74 -0.94
C SER A 18 -7.81 -12.23 -0.81
N GLY A 19 -7.63 -11.47 -1.90
CA GLY A 19 -7.81 -10.01 -1.92
C GLY A 19 -6.81 -9.25 -1.05
N PHE A 20 -5.55 -9.69 -0.92
CA PHE A 20 -4.53 -8.95 -0.16
C PHE A 20 -3.32 -8.58 -1.03
N VAL A 21 -2.63 -7.52 -0.62
CA VAL A 21 -1.36 -7.06 -1.19
C VAL A 21 -0.32 -6.92 -0.10
N VAL A 22 0.95 -7.06 -0.47
CA VAL A 22 2.10 -6.71 0.38
C VAL A 22 2.74 -5.46 -0.20
N ILE A 23 2.93 -4.45 0.63
CA ILE A 23 3.43 -3.13 0.23
C ILE A 23 4.81 -2.93 0.83
N ASP A 24 5.75 -2.44 0.03
CA ASP A 24 7.08 -2.01 0.44
C ASP A 24 7.11 -0.49 0.64
N PHE A 25 7.38 -0.04 1.87
CA PHE A 25 7.53 1.37 2.25
C PHE A 25 8.99 1.77 2.39
N TYR A 26 9.87 1.33 1.49
CA TYR A 26 11.29 1.64 1.56
C TYR A 26 11.55 3.16 1.68
N LEU A 27 12.22 3.56 2.76
CA LEU A 27 12.51 4.96 3.11
C LEU A 27 11.28 5.84 3.36
N SER A 28 10.11 5.24 3.56
CA SER A 28 8.87 5.92 3.92
C SER A 28 8.40 5.52 5.32
N LYS A 29 7.57 6.38 5.92
CA LYS A 29 6.89 6.06 7.18
C LYS A 29 5.92 4.91 6.94
N LEU A 30 5.93 3.88 7.81
CA LEU A 30 4.91 2.84 7.77
C LEU A 30 3.54 3.40 8.16
N PRO A 31 2.48 3.07 7.42
CA PRO A 31 1.11 3.43 7.78
C PRO A 31 0.63 2.60 8.98
N GLN A 32 -0.40 3.11 9.68
CA GLN A 32 -1.00 2.39 10.80
C GLN A 32 -1.99 1.34 10.31
N VAL A 33 -2.12 0.22 11.04
CA VAL A 33 -3.20 -0.75 10.80
C VAL A 33 -4.55 -0.04 10.87
N GLY A 34 -5.42 -0.33 9.89
CA GLY A 34 -6.71 0.30 9.70
C GLY A 34 -6.70 1.50 8.75
N GLN A 35 -5.53 2.08 8.45
CA GLN A 35 -5.41 3.20 7.52
C GLN A 35 -5.81 2.77 6.10
N ARG A 36 -6.53 3.65 5.39
CA ARG A 36 -6.87 3.46 3.97
C ARG A 36 -5.84 4.14 3.07
N MET A 37 -5.57 3.49 1.95
CA MET A 37 -4.65 4.00 0.94
C MET A 37 -5.18 3.68 -0.45
N ASN A 38 -4.89 4.55 -1.40
CA ASN A 38 -5.24 4.41 -2.80
C ASN A 38 -4.09 3.78 -3.58
N LEU A 39 -4.41 2.84 -4.46
CA LEU A 39 -3.47 2.24 -5.40
C LEU A 39 -3.51 2.98 -6.73
N TYR A 40 -2.34 3.33 -7.25
CA TYR A 40 -2.18 4.01 -8.53
C TYR A 40 -1.31 3.18 -9.49
N ARG A 41 -1.82 2.98 -10.70
CA ARG A 41 -1.07 2.39 -11.82
C ARG A 41 -0.83 3.45 -12.87
N ARG A 42 0.44 3.78 -13.15
CA ARG A 42 0.80 4.82 -14.13
C ARG A 42 0.06 6.15 -13.88
N GLY A 43 -0.17 6.50 -12.61
CA GLY A 43 -0.86 7.72 -12.19
C GLY A 43 -2.38 7.65 -12.13
N LEU A 44 -3.02 6.56 -12.57
CA LEU A 44 -4.47 6.37 -12.48
C LEU A 44 -4.83 5.57 -11.23
N LYS A 45 -5.84 6.00 -10.46
CA LYS A 45 -6.35 5.22 -9.32
C LYS A 45 -6.98 3.93 -9.85
N VAL A 46 -6.49 2.79 -9.39
CA VAL A 46 -6.95 1.45 -9.80
C VAL A 46 -7.59 0.66 -8.66
N GLY A 47 -7.36 1.07 -7.41
CA GLY A 47 -7.93 0.40 -6.26
C GLY A 47 -7.80 1.19 -4.97
N GLU A 48 -8.38 0.63 -3.93
CA GLU A 48 -8.29 1.08 -2.55
C GLU A 48 -7.95 -0.13 -1.67
N ILE A 49 -7.06 0.11 -0.72
CA ILE A 49 -6.59 -0.90 0.23
C ILE A 49 -6.73 -0.38 1.66
N LYS A 50 -6.87 -1.31 2.60
CA LYS A 50 -6.83 -1.05 4.04
C LYS A 50 -5.68 -1.82 4.65
N ILE A 51 -4.80 -1.12 5.37
CA ILE A 51 -3.67 -1.75 6.07
C ILE A 51 -4.21 -2.73 7.12
N SER A 52 -3.83 -3.99 7.01
CA SER A 52 -4.28 -5.08 7.89
C SER A 52 -3.14 -5.68 8.72
N GLY A 53 -1.90 -5.57 8.25
CA GLY A 53 -0.74 -6.20 8.87
C GLY A 53 -0.65 -7.72 8.58
N PRO A 54 0.38 -8.41 9.09
CA PRO A 54 1.44 -7.90 9.96
C PRO A 54 2.42 -6.97 9.23
N GLU A 55 3.16 -6.18 10.00
CA GLU A 55 4.36 -5.49 9.52
C GLU A 55 5.59 -6.40 9.65
N MET A 56 6.48 -6.36 8.66
CA MET A 56 7.77 -7.03 8.69
C MET A 56 8.84 -6.13 8.09
N SER A 57 9.64 -5.50 8.95
CA SER A 57 10.65 -4.51 8.56
C SER A 57 10.02 -3.34 7.80
N ARG A 58 10.15 -3.27 6.47
CA ARG A 58 9.57 -2.22 5.61
C ARG A 58 8.32 -2.68 4.85
N TYR A 59 7.91 -3.93 5.05
CA TYR A 59 6.76 -4.51 4.38
C TYR A 59 5.54 -4.53 5.30
N ILE A 60 4.37 -4.32 4.75
CA ILE A 60 3.11 -4.49 5.49
C ILE A 60 2.04 -5.04 4.55
N ALA A 61 1.21 -5.93 5.06
CA ALA A 61 0.07 -6.45 4.31
C ALA A 61 -1.15 -5.52 4.43
N ALA A 62 -1.95 -5.51 3.37
CA ALA A 62 -3.18 -4.74 3.27
C ALA A 62 -4.23 -5.50 2.47
N ASP A 63 -5.50 -5.34 2.85
CA ASP A 63 -6.63 -5.94 2.15
C ASP A 63 -7.12 -4.99 1.06
N ILE A 64 -7.42 -5.50 -0.12
CA ILE A 64 -8.07 -4.77 -1.21
C ILE A 64 -9.53 -4.61 -0.86
N VAL A 65 -9.99 -3.37 -0.68
CA VAL A 65 -11.38 -3.06 -0.33
C VAL A 65 -12.18 -2.59 -1.54
N ALA A 66 -11.51 -2.12 -2.60
CA ALA A 66 -12.12 -1.79 -3.88
C ALA A 66 -11.11 -1.88 -5.04
N GLY A 67 -11.60 -2.24 -6.23
CA GLY A 67 -10.77 -2.33 -7.44
C GLY A 67 -9.80 -3.50 -7.37
N GLU A 68 -8.62 -3.32 -7.97
CA GLU A 68 -7.61 -4.37 -8.09
C GLU A 68 -6.20 -3.81 -7.87
N GLY A 69 -5.32 -4.64 -7.30
CA GLY A 69 -3.90 -4.32 -7.15
C GLY A 69 -3.02 -5.19 -8.05
N GLN A 70 -1.91 -4.64 -8.51
CA GLN A 70 -0.84 -5.34 -9.22
C GLN A 70 0.52 -4.96 -8.66
N VAL A 71 1.52 -5.83 -8.87
CA VAL A 71 2.91 -5.54 -8.51
C VAL A 71 3.39 -4.29 -9.25
N GLY A 72 3.99 -3.36 -8.51
CA GLY A 72 4.45 -2.08 -9.03
C GLY A 72 3.43 -0.94 -8.93
N ASP A 73 2.19 -1.20 -8.51
CA ASP A 73 1.23 -0.13 -8.20
C ASP A 73 1.71 0.67 -6.98
N GLU A 74 1.48 1.98 -7.02
CA GLU A 74 1.89 2.90 -5.96
C GLU A 74 0.78 3.08 -4.94
N ALA A 75 1.07 2.84 -3.66
CA ALA A 75 0.15 3.08 -2.55
C ALA A 75 0.39 4.49 -2.00
N ARG A 76 -0.68 5.31 -1.96
CA ARG A 76 -0.67 6.66 -1.39
C ARG A 76 -1.78 6.81 -0.35
N PRO A 77 -1.65 7.67 0.66
CA PRO A 77 -2.78 7.99 1.54
C PRO A 77 -3.92 8.59 0.70
N ASP A 78 -5.16 8.30 1.09
CA ASP A 78 -6.34 8.97 0.53
C ASP A 78 -6.31 10.49 0.80
#